data_AF-A0A1B9FXR3-F1
#
_entry.id   AF-A0A1B9FXR3-F1
#
_cell.length_a   1.000
_cell.length_b   1.000
_cell.length_c   1.000
_cell.angle_alpha   90.00
_cell.angle_beta   90.00
_cell.angle_gamma   90.00
#
_symmetry.space_group_name_H-M   'P 1'
#
loop_
_entity.id
_entity.type
_entity.pdbx_description
1 polymer ?
#
loop_
_entity_poly.entity_id
_entity_poly.type
_entity_poly.pdbx_seq_one_letter_code
_entity_poly.pdbx_strand_id
1 'polypeptide(L)'
;MALTAHSPEYVKSLFDPISDDEVWPGALYQAPIITGIVHDPEGQGGMPNMFPMDAMKLLTGKKGEMKEFKNIDELWETVHHVNDSPMVLISKPEDCAILTANIWYAILKAEGALTSNGDDRIVHMVNTYNERSTISLKDLYRDTYYVAYWIDFPSFRDVGAP
;
A
#
# COMPACT_ATOMS: atom_id res chain seq x y z
N MET A 1 -18.79 -25.87 -9.41
CA MET A 1 -17.35 -26.20 -9.44
C MET A 1 -16.76 -25.61 -8.18
N ALA A 2 -16.26 -26.44 -7.27
CA ALA A 2 -15.85 -26.01 -5.92
C ALA A 2 -14.52 -25.23 -6.00
N LEU A 3 -14.48 -24.05 -5.38
CA LEU A 3 -13.25 -23.31 -5.14
C LEU A 3 -12.39 -24.12 -4.17
N THR A 4 -11.30 -24.71 -4.67
CA THR A 4 -10.27 -25.30 -3.82
C THR A 4 -9.57 -24.18 -3.06
N ALA A 5 -9.90 -24.04 -1.78
CA ALA A 5 -9.12 -23.22 -0.87
C ALA A 5 -7.69 -23.80 -0.79
N HIS A 6 -6.70 -23.00 -1.17
CA HIS A 6 -5.30 -23.38 -1.03
C HIS A 6 -4.95 -23.52 0.46
N SER A 7 -4.13 -24.52 0.80
CA SER A 7 -3.76 -24.78 2.19
C SER A 7 -2.92 -23.62 2.77
N PRO A 8 -3.06 -23.30 4.06
CA PRO A 8 -2.24 -22.28 4.72
C PRO A 8 -0.72 -22.51 4.61
N GLU A 9 -0.31 -23.76 4.41
CA GLU A 9 1.10 -24.15 4.21
C GLU A 9 1.61 -23.76 2.82
N TYR A 10 0.76 -23.80 1.79
CA TYR A 10 1.11 -23.34 0.44
C TYR A 10 1.32 -21.82 0.42
N VAL A 11 0.45 -21.07 1.12
CA VAL A 11 0.62 -19.63 1.31
C VAL A 11 1.94 -19.34 2.03
N LYS A 12 2.27 -20.06 3.11
CA LYS A 12 3.56 -19.91 3.80
C LYS A 12 4.78 -20.21 2.92
N SER A 13 4.70 -21.21 2.04
CA SER A 13 5.82 -21.58 1.16
C SER A 13 6.13 -20.56 0.05
N LEU A 14 5.20 -19.65 -0.25
CA LEU A 14 5.46 -18.50 -1.13
C LEU A 14 6.31 -17.41 -0.43
N PHE A 15 6.58 -17.56 0.87
CA PHE A 15 7.29 -16.58 1.71
C PHE A 15 8.44 -17.21 2.53
N ASP A 16 9.09 -18.26 2.02
CA ASP A 16 10.43 -18.66 2.48
C ASP A 16 11.38 -17.45 2.34
N PRO A 17 12.30 -17.20 3.30
CA PRO A 17 12.64 -15.88 3.81
C PRO A 17 13.07 -14.95 2.67
N ILE A 18 12.06 -14.27 2.15
CA ILE A 18 12.17 -13.16 1.24
C ILE A 18 12.92 -12.10 2.03
N SER A 19 14.00 -11.57 1.45
CA SER A 19 14.78 -10.52 2.10
C SER A 19 13.83 -9.38 2.49
N ASP A 20 14.06 -8.75 3.66
CA ASP A 20 13.15 -7.76 4.25
C ASP A 20 12.84 -6.54 3.33
N ASP A 21 13.47 -6.46 2.16
CA ASP A 21 13.30 -5.44 1.13
C ASP A 21 12.18 -5.72 0.09
N GLU A 22 11.48 -6.87 0.14
CA GLU A 22 10.82 -7.43 -1.07
C GLU A 22 9.32 -7.84 -0.94
N VAL A 23 8.40 -6.98 -0.46
CA VAL A 23 6.95 -7.33 -0.55
C VAL A 23 6.00 -6.20 -0.96
N TRP A 24 6.53 -5.05 -1.35
CA TRP A 24 5.69 -3.94 -1.80
C TRP A 24 5.01 -4.15 -3.18
N PRO A 25 5.61 -4.88 -4.16
CA PRO A 25 4.89 -5.23 -5.39
C PRO A 25 3.72 -6.18 -5.09
N GLY A 26 3.90 -7.10 -4.14
CA GLY A 26 2.86 -7.96 -3.60
C GLY A 26 1.77 -7.16 -2.88
N ALA A 27 2.12 -6.14 -2.09
CA ALA A 27 1.14 -5.27 -1.41
C ALA A 27 0.31 -4.42 -2.39
N LEU A 28 0.94 -3.88 -3.45
CA LEU A 28 0.26 -3.14 -4.54
C LEU A 28 -0.60 -4.03 -5.44
N TYR A 29 -0.18 -5.28 -5.65
CA TYR A 29 -0.91 -6.27 -6.46
C TYR A 29 -2.04 -6.93 -5.66
N GLN A 30 -1.83 -7.22 -4.37
CA GLN A 30 -2.83 -7.81 -3.49
C GLN A 30 -3.91 -6.82 -3.08
N ALA A 31 -3.62 -5.53 -2.90
CA ALA A 31 -4.65 -4.54 -2.54
C ALA A 31 -5.88 -4.56 -3.48
N PRO A 32 -5.71 -4.51 -4.82
CA PRO A 32 -6.84 -4.68 -5.75
C PRO A 32 -7.35 -6.13 -5.86
N ILE A 33 -6.53 -7.17 -5.65
CA ILE A 33 -7.00 -8.57 -5.69
C ILE A 33 -7.88 -8.93 -4.48
N ILE A 34 -7.44 -8.57 -3.27
CA ILE A 34 -8.15 -8.79 -2.00
C ILE A 34 -9.47 -8.02 -1.96
N THR A 35 -9.52 -6.86 -2.62
CA THR A 35 -10.74 -6.04 -2.74
C THR A 35 -11.59 -6.41 -3.96
N GLY A 36 -11.14 -7.35 -4.80
CA GLY A 36 -11.88 -7.85 -5.97
C GLY A 36 -11.85 -6.93 -7.21
N ILE A 37 -10.97 -5.94 -7.22
CA ILE A 37 -10.81 -4.93 -8.29
C ILE A 37 -10.01 -5.48 -9.48
N VAL A 38 -9.06 -6.41 -9.26
CA VAL A 38 -8.23 -7.03 -10.31
C VAL A 38 -8.21 -8.55 -10.11
N HIS A 39 -8.21 -9.32 -11.21
CA HIS A 39 -8.08 -10.77 -11.22
C HIS A 39 -6.67 -11.16 -11.69
N ASP A 40 -5.90 -11.91 -10.88
CA ASP A 40 -4.62 -12.49 -11.28
C ASP A 40 -4.86 -13.66 -12.26
N PRO A 41 -4.55 -13.52 -13.56
CA PRO A 41 -4.87 -14.53 -14.56
C PRO A 41 -3.92 -15.75 -14.51
N GLU A 42 -2.74 -15.63 -13.91
CA GLU A 42 -1.74 -16.71 -13.85
C GLU A 42 -1.62 -17.33 -12.45
N GLY A 43 -2.22 -16.70 -11.44
CA GLY A 43 -2.25 -17.20 -10.06
C GLY A 43 -0.87 -17.22 -9.40
N GLN A 44 0.07 -16.43 -9.89
CA GLN A 44 1.47 -16.44 -9.46
C GLN A 44 1.72 -15.55 -8.24
N GLY A 45 0.79 -14.65 -7.89
CA GLY A 45 0.78 -13.97 -6.59
C GLY A 45 1.97 -13.06 -6.27
N GLY A 46 2.89 -12.82 -7.21
CA GLY A 46 4.09 -12.02 -6.97
C GLY A 46 4.56 -11.28 -8.22
N MET A 47 4.69 -9.96 -8.12
CA MET A 47 5.40 -9.15 -9.11
C MET A 47 6.93 -9.27 -8.91
N PRO A 48 7.74 -9.16 -9.97
CA PRO A 48 9.20 -9.18 -9.87
C PRO A 48 9.74 -8.05 -8.98
N ASN A 49 10.92 -8.25 -8.38
CA ASN A 49 11.60 -7.24 -7.56
C ASN A 49 11.84 -5.96 -8.40
N MET A 50 11.17 -4.87 -8.02
CA MET A 50 11.21 -3.59 -8.73
C MET A 50 11.11 -2.44 -7.71
N PHE A 51 11.05 -1.17 -8.15
CA PHE A 51 10.64 -0.03 -7.31
C PHE A 51 9.14 0.31 -7.51
N PRO A 52 8.44 0.94 -6.52
CA PRO A 52 7.01 1.31 -6.62
C PRO A 52 6.61 1.93 -7.92
N MET A 53 7.44 2.86 -8.33
CA MET A 53 7.33 3.64 -9.54
C MET A 53 7.29 2.76 -10.79
N ASP A 54 8.09 1.71 -10.82
CA ASP A 54 8.19 0.79 -11.93
C ASP A 54 7.00 -0.17 -11.96
N ALA A 55 6.52 -0.68 -10.81
CA ALA A 55 5.27 -1.45 -10.81
C ALA A 55 4.08 -0.59 -11.18
N MET A 56 3.99 0.64 -10.67
CA MET A 56 2.94 1.58 -11.02
C MET A 56 2.89 1.80 -12.54
N LYS A 57 4.06 1.98 -13.16
CA LYS A 57 4.21 2.08 -14.61
C LYS A 57 3.86 0.78 -15.33
N LEU A 58 4.23 -0.38 -14.78
CA LEU A 58 3.89 -1.68 -15.38
C LEU A 58 2.38 -1.92 -15.37
N LEU A 59 1.69 -1.60 -14.26
CA LEU A 59 0.26 -1.83 -14.07
C LEU A 59 -0.62 -0.91 -14.91
N THR A 60 -0.19 0.32 -15.17
CA THR A 60 -1.04 1.36 -15.79
C THR A 60 -0.48 1.98 -17.05
N GLY A 61 0.80 1.77 -17.36
CA GLY A 61 1.56 2.56 -18.33
C GLY A 61 1.84 4.00 -17.87
N LYS A 62 1.32 4.44 -16.71
CA LYS A 62 1.44 5.81 -16.20
C LYS A 62 2.60 5.95 -15.22
N LYS A 63 3.18 7.14 -15.19
CA LYS A 63 4.29 7.45 -14.28
C LYS A 63 3.74 7.69 -12.86
N GLY A 64 4.32 7.01 -11.87
CA GLY A 64 4.12 7.36 -10.46
C GLY A 64 4.94 8.61 -10.05
N GLU A 65 4.89 8.94 -8.78
CA GLU A 65 5.84 9.77 -8.04
C GLU A 65 6.11 9.16 -6.68
N MET A 66 7.32 9.41 -6.17
CA MET A 66 7.71 9.03 -4.82
C MET A 66 8.16 10.30 -4.12
N LYS A 67 7.49 10.63 -3.02
CA LYS A 67 7.57 11.97 -2.41
C LYS A 67 7.83 11.88 -0.92
N GLU A 68 8.76 12.72 -0.46
CA GLU A 68 8.94 13.06 0.95
C GLU A 68 8.08 14.28 1.26
N PHE A 69 7.44 14.28 2.43
CA PHE A 69 6.48 15.32 2.82
C PHE A 69 7.11 16.29 3.80
N LYS A 70 6.92 17.58 3.56
CA LYS A 70 7.52 18.65 4.39
C LYS A 70 6.71 18.92 5.65
N ASN A 71 5.44 18.54 5.65
CA ASN A 71 4.53 18.71 6.76
C ASN A 71 3.38 17.68 6.71
N ILE A 72 2.67 17.57 7.83
CA ILE A 72 1.59 16.61 8.03
C ILE A 72 0.39 16.84 7.09
N ASP A 73 0.11 18.09 6.72
CA ASP A 73 -1.04 18.41 5.86
C ASP A 73 -0.76 18.05 4.41
N GLU A 74 0.46 18.23 3.93
CA GLU A 74 0.90 17.78 2.61
C GLU A 74 0.83 16.25 2.48
N LEU A 75 1.17 15.53 3.56
CA LEU A 75 0.98 14.07 3.62
C LEU A 75 -0.51 13.73 3.50
N TRP A 76 -1.38 14.40 4.26
CA TRP A 76 -2.83 14.18 4.22
C TRP A 76 -3.42 14.44 2.84
N GLU A 77 -3.11 15.60 2.24
CA GLU A 77 -3.53 15.98 0.89
C GLU A 77 -3.13 14.92 -0.15
N THR A 78 -2.12 14.10 0.13
CA THR A 78 -1.77 12.96 -0.73
C THR A 78 -2.51 11.70 -0.32
N VAL A 79 -2.35 11.22 0.92
CA VAL A 79 -2.84 9.89 1.33
C VAL A 79 -4.37 9.79 1.37
N HIS A 80 -5.10 10.89 1.51
CA HIS A 80 -6.57 10.86 1.49
C HIS A 80 -7.14 10.44 0.11
N HIS A 81 -6.38 10.63 -0.96
CA HIS A 81 -6.71 10.13 -2.30
C HIS A 81 -6.54 8.61 -2.44
N VAL A 82 -6.06 7.90 -1.40
CA VAL A 82 -5.93 6.44 -1.47
C VAL A 82 -7.25 5.73 -1.75
N ASN A 83 -8.35 6.37 -1.34
CA ASN A 83 -9.70 5.86 -1.60
C ASN A 83 -10.00 5.81 -3.11
N ASP A 84 -9.33 6.63 -3.90
CA ASP A 84 -9.52 6.75 -5.34
C ASP A 84 -8.40 6.03 -6.12
N SER A 85 -7.16 6.06 -5.62
CA SER A 85 -5.97 5.49 -6.27
C SER A 85 -5.07 4.77 -5.25
N PRO A 86 -4.57 3.56 -5.53
CA PRO A 86 -3.66 2.85 -4.63
C PRO A 86 -2.37 3.64 -4.36
N MET A 87 -1.84 3.46 -3.16
CA MET A 87 -0.62 4.13 -2.70
C MET A 87 0.21 3.19 -1.83
N VAL A 88 1.52 3.40 -1.83
CA VAL A 88 2.44 2.68 -0.96
C VAL A 88 3.24 3.67 -0.15
N LEU A 89 3.26 3.44 1.16
CA LEU A 89 4.14 4.13 2.07
C LEU A 89 5.40 3.31 2.32
N ILE A 90 6.53 3.98 2.40
CA ILE A 90 7.81 3.44 2.86
C ILE A 90 8.08 4.08 4.22
N SER A 91 8.28 3.26 5.25
CA SER A 91 8.71 3.77 6.55
C SER A 91 10.18 4.17 6.51
N LYS A 92 10.61 4.97 7.50
CA LYS A 92 12.02 5.35 7.66
C LYS A 92 12.92 4.13 7.82
N PRO A 93 14.16 4.19 7.31
CA PRO A 93 15.08 3.06 7.39
C PRO A 93 15.44 2.66 8.83
N GLU A 94 15.35 3.62 9.76
CA GLU A 94 15.60 3.44 11.19
C GLU A 94 14.73 4.42 12.01
N ASP A 95 14.77 4.28 13.33
CA ASP A 95 14.12 5.19 14.30
C ASP A 95 12.61 5.41 14.14
N CYS A 96 11.90 4.42 13.57
CA CYS A 96 10.43 4.42 13.59
C CYS A 96 9.91 4.21 15.01
N ALA A 97 8.88 4.97 15.39
CA ALA A 97 8.30 4.90 16.72
C ALA A 97 7.16 3.88 16.82
N ILE A 98 6.43 3.68 15.72
CA ILE A 98 5.20 2.90 15.63
C ILE A 98 5.28 1.88 14.48
N LEU A 99 5.75 2.31 13.31
CA LEU A 99 5.91 1.42 12.16
C LEU A 99 7.18 0.57 12.29
N THR A 100 7.19 -0.61 11.67
CA THR A 100 8.42 -1.35 11.44
C THR A 100 9.30 -0.55 10.48
N ALA A 101 10.56 -0.35 10.84
CA ALA A 101 11.53 0.42 10.05
C ALA A 101 11.94 -0.32 8.77
N ASN A 102 12.23 0.44 7.71
CA ASN A 102 12.56 -0.06 6.36
C ASN A 102 11.49 -1.01 5.77
N ILE A 103 10.22 -0.78 6.07
CA ILE A 103 9.10 -1.61 5.61
C ILE A 103 8.14 -0.81 4.74
N TRP A 104 7.54 -1.55 3.82
CA TRP A 104 6.55 -1.04 2.89
C TRP A 104 5.14 -1.35 3.36
N TYR A 105 4.24 -0.40 3.16
CA TYR A 105 2.85 -0.46 3.57
C TYR A 105 1.96 -0.10 2.39
N ALA A 106 1.08 -1.00 1.96
CA ALA A 106 -0.03 -0.62 1.11
C ALA A 106 -1.02 0.19 1.96
N ILE A 107 -1.31 1.40 1.53
CA ILE A 107 -2.36 2.20 2.13
C ILE A 107 -3.69 1.69 1.57
N LEU A 108 -4.61 1.32 2.45
CA LEU A 108 -5.90 0.71 2.07
C LEU A 108 -7.03 1.72 2.11
N LYS A 109 -7.00 2.62 3.08
CA LYS A 109 -8.06 3.60 3.34
C LYS A 109 -7.50 4.73 4.18
N ALA A 110 -7.94 5.94 3.90
CA ALA A 110 -7.70 7.10 4.74
C ALA A 110 -9.04 7.78 5.03
N GLU A 111 -9.28 8.11 6.30
CA GLU A 111 -10.54 8.72 6.75
C GLU A 111 -10.34 9.64 7.94
N GLY A 112 -11.37 10.41 8.25
CA GLY A 112 -11.34 11.43 9.30
C GLY A 112 -11.12 12.83 8.75
N ALA A 113 -11.01 13.80 9.67
CA ALA A 113 -10.86 15.21 9.34
C ALA A 113 -10.12 15.94 10.47
N LEU A 114 -9.52 17.07 10.13
CA LEU A 114 -9.07 18.04 11.12
C LEU A 114 -10.28 18.86 11.58
N THR A 115 -10.59 18.81 12.87
CA THR A 115 -11.73 19.52 13.47
C THR A 115 -11.25 20.54 14.51
N SER A 116 -12.16 21.39 15.00
CA SER A 116 -11.86 22.29 16.12
C SER A 116 -11.48 21.56 17.42
N ASN A 117 -11.84 20.27 17.52
CA ASN A 117 -11.66 19.46 18.73
C ASN A 117 -10.41 18.58 18.66
N GLY A 118 -9.74 18.50 17.51
CA GLY A 118 -8.56 17.66 17.33
C GLY A 118 -8.39 17.16 15.91
N ASP A 119 -7.36 16.34 15.74
CA ASP A 119 -7.04 15.67 14.49
C ASP A 119 -7.46 14.20 14.58
N ASP A 120 -8.57 13.86 13.92
CA ASP A 120 -9.12 12.50 13.89
C ASP A 120 -8.72 11.75 12.60
N ARG A 121 -7.76 12.29 11.84
CA ARG A 121 -7.30 11.67 10.59
C ARG A 121 -6.55 10.38 10.89
N ILE A 122 -7.04 9.28 10.32
CA ILE A 122 -6.46 7.94 10.47
C ILE A 122 -6.23 7.28 9.12
N VAL A 123 -5.25 6.39 9.08
CA VAL A 123 -4.86 5.66 7.89
C VAL A 123 -4.81 4.17 8.22
N HIS A 124 -5.47 3.38 7.36
CA HIS A 124 -5.48 1.92 7.43
C HIS A 124 -4.51 1.38 6.40
N MET A 125 -3.63 0.49 6.85
CA MET A 125 -2.56 -0.04 6.03
C MET A 125 -2.38 -1.53 6.25
N VAL A 126 -1.74 -2.18 5.29
CA VAL A 126 -1.20 -3.53 5.43
C VAL A 126 0.25 -3.52 5.02
N ASN A 127 1.12 -4.10 5.84
CA ASN A 127 2.53 -4.19 5.52
C ASN A 127 2.85 -5.40 4.63
N THR A 128 4.11 -5.46 4.24
CA THR A 128 4.73 -6.57 3.51
C THR A 128 4.49 -7.95 4.13
N TYR A 129 4.39 -8.03 5.45
CA TYR A 129 4.14 -9.28 6.18
C TYR A 129 2.65 -9.58 6.39
N ASN A 130 1.77 -8.87 5.68
CA ASN A 130 0.31 -8.96 5.79
C ASN A 130 -0.24 -8.56 7.19
N GLU A 131 0.53 -7.79 7.95
CA GLU A 131 0.08 -7.23 9.22
C GLU A 131 -0.70 -5.95 8.97
N ARG A 132 -1.88 -5.85 9.58
CA ARG A 132 -2.78 -4.71 9.42
C ARG A 132 -2.59 -3.71 10.55
N SER A 133 -2.55 -2.44 10.18
CA SER A 133 -2.37 -1.34 11.12
C SER A 133 -3.39 -0.23 10.84
N THR A 134 -3.96 0.31 11.91
CA THR A 134 -4.70 1.57 11.87
C THR A 134 -3.92 2.58 12.71
N ILE A 135 -3.51 3.67 12.08
CA ILE A 135 -2.52 4.61 12.63
C ILE A 135 -3.02 6.04 12.46
N SER A 136 -2.79 6.88 13.48
CA SER A 136 -3.09 8.32 13.39
C SER A 136 -2.20 8.98 12.34
N LEU A 137 -2.70 10.00 11.66
CA LEU A 137 -1.90 10.73 10.66
C LEU A 137 -0.61 11.32 11.26
N LYS A 138 -0.65 11.75 12.53
CA LYS A 138 0.51 12.30 13.23
C LYS A 138 1.61 11.26 13.40
N ASP A 139 1.25 10.06 13.84
CA ASP A 139 2.19 8.96 14.00
C ASP A 139 2.68 8.47 12.62
N LEU A 140 1.78 8.47 11.62
CA LEU A 140 2.15 8.14 10.25
C LEU A 140 3.24 9.07 9.73
N TYR A 141 3.01 10.39 9.84
CA TYR A 141 3.95 11.41 9.39
C TYR A 141 5.31 11.28 10.06
N ARG A 142 5.33 10.92 11.35
CA ARG A 142 6.57 10.73 12.11
C ARG A 142 7.45 9.63 11.52
N ASP A 143 6.85 8.53 11.07
CA ASP A 143 7.57 7.32 10.64
C ASP A 143 7.65 7.17 9.12
N THR A 144 6.95 8.02 8.36
CA THR A 144 6.98 8.02 6.89
C THR A 144 8.33 8.50 6.38
N TYR A 145 8.90 7.78 5.43
CA TYR A 145 10.01 8.26 4.62
C TYR A 145 9.51 8.80 3.28
N TYR A 146 8.81 7.95 2.54
CA TYR A 146 8.23 8.29 1.25
C TYR A 146 6.82 7.74 1.11
N VAL A 147 6.01 8.37 0.26
CA VAL A 147 4.82 7.73 -0.31
C VAL A 147 4.99 7.69 -1.82
N ALA A 148 4.80 6.51 -2.39
CA ALA A 148 4.64 6.28 -3.81
C ALA A 148 3.15 6.35 -4.18
N TYR A 149 2.82 7.13 -5.21
CA TYR A 149 1.46 7.33 -5.71
C TYR A 149 1.49 7.71 -7.20
N TRP A 150 0.36 7.64 -7.89
CA TRP A 150 0.23 8.23 -9.22
C TRP A 150 -0.20 9.69 -9.13
N ILE A 151 0.49 10.57 -9.87
CA ILE A 151 0.26 12.03 -9.83
C ILE A 151 -1.18 12.39 -10.24
N ASP A 152 -1.77 11.65 -11.16
CA ASP A 152 -3.12 11.88 -11.67
C ASP A 152 -4.21 11.09 -10.91
N PHE A 153 -3.82 10.35 -9.86
CA PHE A 153 -4.70 9.50 -9.05
C PHE A 153 -5.70 8.70 -9.90
N PRO A 154 -5.23 7.87 -10.85
CA PRO A 154 -6.10 7.12 -11.73
C PRO A 154 -6.90 6.15 -10.87
N SER A 155 -8.22 6.22 -10.99
CA SER A 155 -9.06 5.26 -10.31
C SER A 155 -9.01 3.91 -11.00
N PHE A 156 -8.92 2.86 -10.18
CA PHE A 156 -9.02 1.47 -10.62
C PHE A 156 -10.40 0.89 -10.32
N ARG A 157 -11.29 1.68 -9.71
CA ARG A 157 -12.73 1.33 -9.66
C ARG A 157 -13.21 1.32 -11.12
N ASP A 158 -13.58 0.14 -11.63
CA ASP A 158 -14.09 -0.14 -12.99
C ASP A 158 -13.10 -0.46 -14.13
N VAL A 159 -12.26 -1.50 -13.98
CA VAL A 159 -11.59 -2.11 -15.17
C VAL A 159 -11.95 -3.59 -15.39
N GLY A 160 -12.83 -4.17 -14.57
CA GLY A 160 -13.18 -5.59 -14.65
C GLY A 160 -14.61 -5.96 -14.26
N ALA A 161 -15.53 -5.00 -14.14
CA ALA A 161 -16.94 -5.34 -13.95
C ALA A 161 -17.54 -5.75 -15.31
N PRO A 162 -18.07 -6.99 -15.48
CA PRO A 162 -19.09 -7.24 -16.49
C PRO A 162 -20.36 -6.44 -16.20
#